data_AF-A0A257WBI7-F1
#
_entry.id   AF-A0A257WBI7-F1
#
_cell.length_a   1.000
_cell.length_b   1.000
_cell.length_c   1.000
_cell.angle_alpha   90.00
_cell.angle_beta   90.00
_cell.angle_gamma   90.00
#
_symmetry.space_group_name_H-M   'P 1'
#
loop_
_entity.id
_entity.type
_entity.pdbx_description
1 polymer ?
#
loop_
_entity_poly.entity_id
_entity_poly.type
_entity_poly.pdbx_seq_one_letter_code
_entity_poly.pdbx_strand_id
1 'polypeptide(L)'
;MNAARSLMFLGTPTTIVLSVLLIAVTAVLSYVSWRRSGFRPAFGALELLRMGIVIFVAILFNQPEWIEEYRPDENPTVAVLWDASRSMETRDVPGDGSAGGSLRTRSEAIMSLTDPAAWSELESKMRVVVTPIAQAEAGHGTNLHDALALLPRKFQNLLGVVLISDGDWNEGSPPVLAASKLRLKEIPVFTVPIGSSTRLPDVEVLSLDAPTFGIAGKSVRVP
;
A
#
# COMPACT_ATOMS: atom_id res chain seq x y z
N MET A 1 0.99 -1.38 -20.32
CA MET A 1 1.55 -0.07 -19.92
C MET A 1 0.99 0.99 -20.85
N ASN A 2 -0.11 1.64 -20.46
CA ASN A 2 -0.68 2.74 -21.23
C ASN A 2 -0.11 4.06 -20.71
N ALA A 3 0.98 4.54 -21.32
CA ALA A 3 1.50 5.88 -21.04
C ALA A 3 0.63 6.90 -21.78
N ALA A 4 -0.18 7.65 -21.03
CA ALA A 4 -0.84 8.83 -21.58
C ALA A 4 0.19 9.96 -21.62
N ARG A 5 0.53 10.40 -22.83
CA ARG A 5 1.41 11.56 -23.04
C ARG A 5 0.55 12.77 -23.32
N SER A 6 0.68 13.79 -22.50
CA SER A 6 0.03 15.07 -22.73
C SER A 6 1.05 16.20 -22.65
N LEU A 7 0.95 17.14 -23.58
CA LEU A 7 1.68 18.39 -23.51
C LEU A 7 0.84 19.36 -22.67
N MET A 8 1.32 19.71 -21.48
CA MET A 8 0.68 20.73 -20.65
C MET A 8 1.53 21.99 -20.63
N PHE A 9 0.86 23.14 -20.64
CA PHE A 9 1.51 24.44 -20.45
C PHE A 9 1.25 24.87 -19.00
N LEU A 10 2.31 25.08 -18.23
CA LEU A 10 2.25 25.59 -16.85
C LEU A 10 2.03 27.12 -16.78
N GLY A 11 1.57 27.73 -17.87
CA GLY A 11 1.34 29.17 -17.95
C GLY A 11 0.23 29.63 -16.99
N THR A 12 0.51 30.66 -16.20
CA THR A 12 -0.53 31.38 -15.46
C THR A 12 -1.36 32.22 -16.43
N PRO A 13 -2.61 32.60 -16.10
CA PRO A 13 -3.42 33.47 -16.97
C PRO A 13 -2.69 34.76 -17.36
N THR A 14 -1.83 35.28 -16.48
CA THR A 14 -1.00 36.45 -16.72
C THR A 14 0.10 36.23 -17.76
N THR A 15 0.79 35.08 -17.76
CA THR A 15 1.84 34.80 -18.76
C THR A 15 1.24 34.61 -20.15
N ILE A 16 0.04 34.03 -20.23
CA ILE A 16 -0.72 33.88 -21.49
C ILE A 16 -1.08 35.25 -22.05
N VAL A 17 -1.67 36.13 -21.24
CA VAL A 17 -2.03 37.50 -21.67
C VAL A 17 -0.80 38.28 -22.12
N LEU A 18 0.31 38.20 -21.37
CA LEU A 18 1.56 38.87 -21.73
C LEU A 18 2.14 38.34 -23.05
N SER A 19 2.09 37.02 -23.27
CA SER A 19 2.55 36.37 -24.50
C SER A 19 1.74 36.82 -25.72
N VAL A 20 0.41 36.87 -25.59
CA VAL A 20 -0.48 37.35 -26.66
C VAL A 20 -0.23 38.82 -26.97
N LEU A 21 -0.07 39.65 -25.94
CA LEU A 21 0.22 41.08 -26.10
C LEU A 21 1.58 41.31 -26.79
N LEU A 22 2.62 40.55 -26.40
CA LEU A 22 3.93 40.61 -27.02
C LEU A 22 3.85 40.28 -28.52
N ILE A 23 3.16 39.20 -28.89
CA ILE A 23 2.97 38.81 -30.29
C ILE A 23 2.20 39.90 -31.06
N ALA A 24 1.12 40.44 -30.49
CA ALA A 24 0.31 41.48 -31.12
C ALA A 24 1.12 42.76 -31.39
N VAL A 25 1.86 43.25 -30.40
CA VAL A 25 2.73 44.44 -30.54
C VAL A 25 3.78 44.20 -31.62
N THR A 26 4.43 43.03 -31.61
CA THR A 26 5.45 42.70 -32.60
C THR A 26 4.85 42.65 -34.01
N ALA A 27 3.65 42.07 -34.16
CA ALA A 27 2.95 42.00 -35.45
C ALA A 27 2.63 43.37 -36.03
N VAL A 28 2.17 44.31 -35.20
CA VAL A 28 1.91 45.69 -35.61
C VAL A 28 3.21 46.39 -36.05
N LEU A 29 4.28 46.26 -35.28
CA LEU A 29 5.58 46.87 -35.62
C LEU A 29 6.17 46.30 -36.91
N SER A 30 6.12 44.97 -37.07
CA SER A 30 6.55 44.27 -38.29
C SER A 30 5.73 44.70 -39.51
N TYR A 31 4.41 44.88 -39.37
CA TYR A 31 3.57 45.38 -40.45
C TYR A 31 3.89 46.83 -40.83
N VAL A 32 4.08 47.72 -39.84
CA VAL A 32 4.45 49.13 -40.08
C VAL A 32 5.84 49.23 -40.75
N SER A 33 6.80 48.43 -40.28
CA SER A 33 8.15 48.31 -40.87
C SER A 33 8.09 47.87 -42.34
N TRP A 34 7.28 46.85 -42.64
CA TRP A 34 7.12 46.35 -44.00
C TRP A 34 6.43 47.34 -44.93
N ARG A 35 5.40 48.05 -44.43
CA ARG A 35 4.71 49.13 -45.17
C ARG A 35 5.65 50.30 -45.47
N ARG A 36 6.48 50.72 -44.49
CA ARG A 36 7.48 51.78 -44.67
C ARG A 36 8.58 51.40 -45.66
N SER A 37 8.89 50.11 -45.76
CA SER A 37 9.89 49.57 -46.68
C SER A 37 9.40 49.44 -48.14
N GLY A 38 8.19 49.92 -48.45
CA GLY A 38 7.60 49.83 -49.78
C GLY A 38 7.30 48.40 -50.22
N PHE A 39 6.94 47.52 -49.28
CA PHE A 39 6.63 46.11 -49.51
C PHE A 39 7.74 45.29 -50.18
N ARG A 40 9.00 45.65 -49.97
CA ARG A 40 10.14 44.87 -50.47
C ARG A 40 10.14 43.45 -49.88
N PRO A 41 10.31 42.39 -50.70
CA PRO A 41 10.18 41.01 -50.25
C PRO A 41 11.27 40.58 -49.26
N ALA A 42 12.50 41.10 -49.41
CA ALA A 42 13.60 40.83 -48.47
C ALA A 42 13.32 41.33 -47.05
N PHE A 43 12.69 42.50 -46.92
CA PHE A 43 12.26 43.04 -45.62
C PHE A 43 11.07 42.26 -45.05
N GLY A 44 10.14 41.81 -45.90
CA GLY A 44 9.05 40.93 -45.48
C GLY A 44 9.57 39.62 -44.89
N ALA A 45 10.58 39.01 -45.51
CA ALA A 45 11.19 37.76 -45.00
C ALA A 45 11.85 37.93 -43.62
N LEU A 46 12.55 39.05 -43.38
CA LEU A 46 13.16 39.35 -42.08
C LEU A 46 12.12 39.61 -40.98
N GLU A 47 11.04 40.31 -41.29
CA GLU A 47 9.96 40.55 -40.33
C GLU A 47 9.16 39.28 -40.03
N LEU A 48 8.99 38.38 -41.01
CA LEU A 48 8.39 37.07 -40.80
C LEU A 48 9.29 36.20 -39.89
N LEU A 49 10.60 36.19 -40.13
CA LEU A 49 11.57 35.52 -39.25
C LEU A 49 11.50 36.08 -37.82
N ARG A 50 11.42 37.41 -37.66
CA ARG A 50 11.24 38.06 -36.35
C ARG A 50 9.96 37.58 -35.67
N MET A 51 8.85 37.51 -36.41
CA MET A 51 7.59 36.99 -35.88
C MET A 51 7.72 35.55 -35.39
N GLY A 52 8.37 34.71 -36.18
CA GLY A 52 8.63 33.31 -35.83
C GLY A 52 9.44 33.18 -34.54
N ILE A 53 10.48 33.98 -34.38
CA ILE A 53 11.31 34.00 -33.15
C ILE A 53 10.47 34.41 -31.94
N VAL A 54 9.66 35.47 -32.04
CA VAL A 54 8.82 35.93 -30.92
C VAL A 54 7.75 34.91 -30.56
N ILE A 55 7.11 34.26 -31.54
CA ILE A 55 6.16 33.17 -31.30
C ILE A 55 6.84 32.01 -30.57
N PHE A 56 8.05 31.64 -31.00
CA PHE A 56 8.81 30.56 -30.37
C PHE A 56 9.19 30.90 -28.92
N VAL A 57 9.63 32.12 -28.66
CA VAL A 57 9.91 32.63 -27.31
C VAL A 57 8.65 32.64 -26.45
N ALA A 58 7.50 33.06 -26.99
CA ALA A 58 6.23 33.06 -26.28
C ALA A 58 5.76 31.64 -25.89
N ILE A 59 6.00 30.65 -26.77
CA ILE A 59 5.73 29.23 -26.46
C ILE A 59 6.64 28.76 -25.33
N LEU A 60 7.95 29.00 -25.41
CA LEU A 60 8.91 28.62 -24.37
C LEU A 60 8.66 29.32 -23.04
N PHE A 61 8.22 30.58 -23.07
CA PHE A 61 7.87 31.35 -21.89
C PHE A 61 6.70 30.74 -21.12
N ASN A 62 5.76 30.08 -21.82
CA ASN A 62 4.66 29.32 -21.21
C ASN A 62 5.05 27.89 -20.79
N GLN A 63 6.35 27.59 -20.68
CA GLN A 63 6.91 26.34 -20.13
C GLN A 63 6.14 25.09 -20.58
N PRO A 64 6.31 24.66 -21.83
CA PRO A 64 5.72 23.42 -22.30
C PRO A 64 6.40 22.25 -21.58
N GLU A 65 5.64 21.55 -20.75
CA GLU A 65 6.11 20.36 -20.05
C GLU A 65 5.52 19.11 -20.69
N TRP A 66 6.38 18.10 -20.87
CA TRP A 66 5.98 16.77 -21.28
C TRP A 66 5.68 15.95 -20.03
N ILE A 67 4.39 15.78 -19.72
CA ILE A 67 3.95 14.99 -18.57
C ILE A 67 3.65 13.57 -19.05
N GLU A 68 4.38 12.61 -18.50
CA GLU A 68 4.11 11.18 -18.63
C GLU A 68 3.39 10.70 -17.37
N GLU A 69 2.10 10.40 -17.47
CA GLU A 69 1.35 9.82 -16.36
C GLU A 69 1.51 8.30 -16.38
N TYR A 70 2.26 7.77 -15.40
CA TYR A 70 2.43 6.33 -15.20
C TYR A 70 1.28 5.79 -14.36
N ARG A 71 0.23 5.29 -15.00
CA ARG A 71 -0.81 4.51 -14.31
C ARG A 71 -0.37 3.04 -14.24
N PRO A 72 -0.25 2.44 -13.05
CA PRO A 72 -0.02 1.01 -12.92
C PRO A 72 -1.14 0.25 -13.62
N ASP A 73 -0.79 -0.66 -14.53
CA ASP A 73 -1.74 -1.55 -15.22
C ASP A 73 -2.19 -2.71 -14.31
N GLU A 74 -1.44 -2.96 -13.23
CA GLU A 74 -1.75 -4.00 -12.27
C GLU A 74 -2.81 -3.54 -11.27
N ASN A 75 -3.81 -4.39 -11.05
CA ASN A 75 -4.82 -4.16 -10.03
C ASN A 75 -4.14 -3.96 -8.65
N PRO A 76 -4.56 -2.94 -7.88
CA PRO A 76 -4.07 -2.76 -6.52
C PRO A 76 -4.31 -4.05 -5.74
N THR A 77 -3.33 -4.46 -4.94
CA THR A 77 -3.34 -5.72 -4.20
C THR A 77 -3.49 -5.45 -2.71
N VAL A 78 -4.40 -6.15 -2.03
CA VAL A 78 -4.48 -6.20 -0.57
C VAL A 78 -4.04 -7.58 -0.11
N ALA A 79 -3.02 -7.61 0.75
CA ALA A 79 -2.53 -8.86 1.33
C ALA A 79 -3.23 -9.12 2.66
N VAL A 80 -3.97 -10.22 2.75
CA VAL A 80 -4.57 -10.71 4.00
C VAL A 80 -3.65 -11.80 4.54
N LEU A 81 -2.95 -11.48 5.61
CA LEU A 81 -2.07 -12.38 6.32
C LEU A 81 -2.80 -12.97 7.51
N TRP A 82 -2.81 -14.30 7.63
CA TRP A 82 -3.37 -14.97 8.80
C TRP A 82 -2.34 -15.88 9.47
N ASP A 83 -2.39 -15.92 10.79
CA ASP A 83 -1.51 -16.73 11.61
C ASP A 83 -2.00 -18.18 11.67
N ALA A 84 -1.12 -19.13 11.34
CA ALA A 84 -1.38 -20.57 11.39
C ALA A 84 -0.42 -21.28 12.36
N SER A 85 0.16 -20.54 13.30
CA SER A 85 1.04 -21.09 14.33
C SER A 85 0.25 -21.89 15.38
N ARG A 86 0.99 -22.62 16.22
CA ARG A 86 0.41 -23.46 17.27
C ARG A 86 -0.39 -22.68 18.32
N SER A 87 -0.10 -21.40 18.55
CA SER A 87 -0.88 -20.57 19.49
C SER A 87 -2.34 -20.47 19.06
N MET A 88 -2.61 -20.61 17.76
CA MET A 88 -3.95 -20.58 17.18
C MET A 88 -4.78 -21.84 17.49
N GLU A 89 -4.16 -22.94 17.93
CA GLU A 89 -4.87 -24.13 18.41
C GLU A 89 -5.46 -23.93 19.83
N THR A 90 -5.11 -22.84 20.50
CA THR A 90 -5.59 -22.52 21.85
C THR A 90 -7.12 -22.34 21.85
N ARG A 91 -7.78 -22.96 22.83
CA ARG A 91 -9.23 -22.91 23.03
C ARG A 91 -9.60 -21.82 24.01
N ASP A 92 -9.87 -20.62 23.53
CA ASP A 92 -10.16 -19.46 24.37
C ASP A 92 -11.33 -18.58 23.88
N VAL A 93 -11.84 -18.80 22.67
CA VAL A 93 -12.95 -17.99 22.14
C VAL A 93 -14.29 -18.63 22.56
N PRO A 94 -15.08 -18.00 23.44
CA PRO A 94 -16.44 -18.46 23.71
C PRO A 94 -17.28 -18.24 22.46
N GLY A 95 -18.00 -19.29 22.01
CA GLY A 95 -19.01 -19.13 20.97
C GLY A 95 -20.03 -18.06 21.37
N ASP A 96 -20.40 -17.20 20.41
CA ASP A 96 -21.26 -16.01 20.53
C ASP A 96 -22.08 -15.90 21.84
N GLY A 97 -21.69 -14.94 22.68
CA GLY A 97 -22.55 -14.32 23.70
C GLY A 97 -23.02 -15.18 24.88
N SER A 98 -22.56 -16.42 25.01
CA SER A 98 -23.11 -17.35 25.99
C SER A 98 -22.11 -17.66 27.10
N ALA A 99 -22.43 -17.27 28.34
CA ALA A 99 -21.78 -17.80 29.54
C ALA A 99 -22.06 -19.32 29.62
N GLY A 100 -21.26 -20.12 28.91
CA GLY A 100 -21.49 -21.55 28.68
C GLY A 100 -21.37 -22.02 27.22
N GLY A 101 -20.99 -21.15 26.28
CA GLY A 101 -20.68 -21.56 24.90
C GLY A 101 -19.50 -22.53 24.84
N SER A 102 -19.51 -23.45 23.86
CA SER A 102 -18.37 -24.34 23.63
C SER A 102 -17.13 -23.52 23.29
N LEU A 103 -16.01 -23.82 23.97
CA LEU A 103 -14.71 -23.23 23.67
C LEU A 103 -14.32 -23.61 22.24
N ARG A 104 -14.18 -22.63 21.36
CA ARG A 104 -13.65 -22.82 20.00
C ARG A 104 -12.17 -22.48 19.99
N THR A 105 -11.44 -23.11 19.08
CA THR A 105 -10.04 -22.76 18.85
C THR A 105 -9.95 -21.41 18.14
N ARG A 106 -8.86 -20.66 18.36
CA ARG A 106 -8.60 -19.42 17.61
C ARG A 106 -8.55 -19.67 16.10
N SER A 107 -8.03 -20.83 15.68
CA SER A 107 -8.03 -21.28 14.29
C SER A 107 -9.43 -21.50 13.70
N GLU A 108 -10.38 -21.98 14.50
CA GLU A 108 -11.78 -22.11 14.05
C GLU A 108 -12.44 -20.73 13.92
N ALA A 109 -12.09 -19.78 14.79
CA ALA A 109 -12.65 -18.42 14.75
C ALA A 109 -12.24 -17.65 13.48
N ILE A 110 -11.05 -17.90 12.93
CA ILE A 110 -10.56 -17.23 11.72
C ILE A 110 -11.06 -17.82 10.41
N MET A 111 -11.72 -18.98 10.44
CA MET A 111 -12.14 -19.64 9.21
C MET A 111 -13.06 -18.76 8.37
N SER A 112 -13.94 -17.98 9.00
CA SER A 112 -14.81 -17.02 8.32
C SER A 112 -14.04 -15.86 7.68
N LEU A 113 -12.91 -15.46 8.25
CA LEU A 113 -12.06 -14.39 7.73
C LEU A 113 -11.05 -14.87 6.68
N THR A 114 -10.80 -16.18 6.64
CA THR A 114 -9.90 -16.81 5.68
C THR A 114 -10.62 -17.20 4.39
N ASP A 115 -11.95 -17.35 4.44
CA ASP A 115 -12.79 -17.63 3.28
C ASP A 115 -12.72 -16.47 2.26
N PRO A 116 -12.37 -16.73 0.99
CA PRO A 116 -12.44 -15.73 -0.07
C PRO A 116 -13.80 -15.02 -0.17
N ALA A 117 -14.90 -15.70 0.19
CA ALA A 117 -16.24 -15.12 0.16
C ALA A 117 -16.39 -13.88 1.05
N ALA A 118 -15.69 -13.83 2.20
CA ALA A 118 -15.68 -12.68 3.11
C ALA A 118 -15.07 -11.42 2.48
N TRP A 119 -14.29 -11.58 1.41
CA TRP A 119 -13.59 -10.49 0.73
C TRP A 119 -14.15 -10.18 -0.67
N SER A 120 -15.29 -10.76 -1.04
CA SER A 120 -15.89 -10.62 -2.37
C SER A 120 -16.19 -9.17 -2.79
N GLU A 121 -16.66 -8.33 -1.86
CA GLU A 121 -16.84 -6.89 -2.11
C GLU A 121 -15.53 -6.20 -2.47
N LEU A 122 -14.44 -6.58 -1.80
CA LEU A 122 -13.12 -6.02 -2.00
C LEU A 122 -12.48 -6.54 -3.30
N GLU A 123 -12.66 -7.83 -3.58
CA GLU A 123 -12.18 -8.50 -4.80
C GLU A 123 -12.75 -7.87 -6.08
N SER A 124 -13.96 -7.30 -6.02
CA SER A 124 -14.57 -6.59 -7.14
C SER A 124 -13.81 -5.34 -7.60
N LYS A 125 -13.01 -4.73 -6.70
CA LYS A 125 -12.28 -3.47 -6.96
C LYS A 125 -10.76 -3.65 -6.96
N MET A 126 -10.25 -4.67 -6.30
CA MET A 126 -8.83 -4.87 -6.06
C MET A 126 -8.52 -6.35 -5.87
N ARG A 127 -7.27 -6.74 -6.08
CA ARG A 127 -6.86 -8.15 -5.93
C ARG A 127 -6.63 -8.46 -4.45
N VAL A 128 -7.37 -9.40 -3.88
CA VAL A 128 -7.17 -9.86 -2.51
C VAL A 128 -6.34 -11.14 -2.52
N VAL A 129 -5.28 -11.18 -1.72
CA VAL A 129 -4.43 -12.38 -1.59
C VAL A 129 -4.36 -12.79 -0.14
N VAL A 130 -5.00 -13.93 0.18
CA VAL A 130 -4.98 -14.54 1.51
C VAL A 130 -3.76 -15.46 1.61
N THR A 131 -2.89 -15.27 2.60
CA THR A 131 -1.65 -16.07 2.77
C THR A 131 -1.38 -16.37 4.25
N PRO A 132 -1.02 -17.62 4.59
CA PRO A 132 -0.59 -17.96 5.95
C PRO A 132 0.82 -17.44 6.27
N ILE A 133 1.06 -17.00 7.51
CA ILE A 133 2.35 -16.45 7.97
C ILE A 133 3.30 -17.52 8.50
N ALA A 134 2.76 -18.58 9.10
CA ALA A 134 3.53 -19.67 9.69
C ALA A 134 2.99 -21.03 9.22
N GLN A 135 3.84 -22.06 9.18
CA GLN A 135 3.42 -23.45 9.20
C GLN A 135 3.50 -23.92 10.65
N ALA A 136 2.51 -24.70 11.12
CA ALA A 136 2.46 -25.23 12.49
C ALA A 136 3.58 -26.25 12.74
N GLU A 137 4.83 -25.80 12.84
CA GLU A 137 5.97 -26.61 13.23
C GLU A 137 6.20 -26.49 14.74
N ALA A 138 6.47 -27.62 15.39
CA ALA A 138 6.61 -27.68 16.83
C ALA A 138 7.88 -26.95 17.29
N GLY A 139 7.70 -25.91 18.12
CA GLY A 139 8.81 -25.20 18.78
C GLY A 139 9.23 -23.89 18.12
N HIS A 140 8.55 -23.46 17.06
CA HIS A 140 8.75 -22.17 16.41
C HIS A 140 7.53 -21.26 16.57
N GLY A 141 7.77 -20.01 16.96
CA GLY A 141 6.78 -18.93 16.96
C GLY A 141 6.60 -18.28 15.58
N THR A 142 5.68 -17.33 15.49
CA THR A 142 5.35 -16.63 14.25
C THR A 142 6.35 -15.52 13.98
N ASN A 143 7.06 -15.54 12.85
CA ASN A 143 7.90 -14.40 12.46
C ASN A 143 7.08 -13.37 11.67
N LEU A 144 6.38 -12.50 12.40
CA LEU A 144 5.56 -11.44 11.80
C LEU A 144 6.39 -10.39 11.06
N HIS A 145 7.65 -10.17 11.49
CA HIS A 145 8.52 -9.17 10.88
C HIS A 145 8.87 -9.51 9.44
N ASP A 146 9.39 -10.70 9.20
CA ASP A 146 9.82 -11.10 7.85
C ASP A 146 8.62 -11.24 6.92
N ALA A 147 7.50 -11.75 7.45
CA ALA A 147 6.24 -11.83 6.69
C ALA A 147 5.81 -10.45 6.18
N LEU A 148 5.82 -9.42 7.02
CA LEU A 148 5.50 -8.05 6.62
C LEU A 148 6.58 -7.42 5.71
N ALA A 149 7.86 -7.69 5.99
CA ALA A 149 8.97 -7.11 5.25
C ALA A 149 9.10 -7.65 3.82
N LEU A 150 8.65 -8.89 3.57
CA LEU A 150 8.69 -9.53 2.26
C LEU A 150 7.52 -9.10 1.34
N LEU A 151 6.41 -8.61 1.90
CA LEU A 151 5.22 -8.24 1.11
C LEU A 151 5.49 -7.23 -0.02
N PRO A 152 6.21 -6.12 0.18
CA PRO A 152 6.48 -5.16 -0.89
C PRO A 152 7.42 -5.69 -1.98
N ARG A 153 8.12 -6.80 -1.71
CA ARG A 153 8.95 -7.48 -2.72
C ARG A 153 8.13 -8.49 -3.51
N LYS A 154 7.15 -9.13 -2.86
CA LYS A 154 6.26 -10.12 -3.46
C LYS A 154 5.18 -9.50 -4.33
N PHE A 155 4.70 -8.32 -3.97
CA PHE A 155 3.61 -7.61 -4.66
C PHE A 155 4.06 -6.22 -5.08
N GLN A 156 4.03 -5.93 -6.39
CA GLN A 156 4.48 -4.65 -6.95
C GLN A 156 3.51 -3.49 -6.62
N ASN A 157 2.20 -3.74 -6.65
CA ASN A 157 1.16 -2.74 -6.35
C ASN A 157 0.41 -3.07 -5.05
N LEU A 158 1.12 -3.13 -3.91
CA LEU A 158 0.52 -3.42 -2.61
C LEU A 158 -0.15 -2.17 -2.02
N LEU A 159 -1.48 -2.18 -1.94
CA LEU A 159 -2.29 -1.08 -1.41
C LEU A 159 -2.40 -1.11 0.12
N GLY A 160 -2.36 -2.30 0.73
CA GLY A 160 -2.54 -2.45 2.16
C GLY A 160 -2.37 -3.89 2.62
N VAL A 161 -2.22 -4.05 3.93
CA VAL A 161 -2.04 -5.35 4.58
C VAL A 161 -3.07 -5.49 5.69
N VAL A 162 -3.78 -6.62 5.73
CA VAL A 162 -4.60 -7.03 6.87
C VAL A 162 -3.85 -8.15 7.58
N LEU A 163 -3.53 -7.96 8.85
CA LEU A 163 -2.84 -8.93 9.69
C LEU A 163 -3.82 -9.51 10.70
N ILE A 164 -4.05 -10.81 10.61
CA ILE A 164 -4.96 -11.59 11.44
C ILE A 164 -4.08 -12.51 12.31
N SER A 165 -3.89 -12.18 13.59
CA SER A 165 -3.03 -12.94 14.51
C SER A 165 -3.44 -12.67 15.97
N ASP A 166 -3.13 -13.60 16.86
CA ASP A 166 -3.22 -13.39 18.30
C ASP A 166 -2.05 -12.57 18.86
N GLY A 167 -0.92 -12.53 18.13
CA GLY A 167 0.27 -11.76 18.50
C GLY A 167 1.02 -12.28 19.73
N ASP A 168 0.67 -13.46 20.25
CA ASP A 168 1.18 -13.97 21.52
C ASP A 168 2.64 -14.47 21.42
N TRP A 169 2.98 -15.13 20.31
CA TRP A 169 4.29 -15.76 20.14
C TRP A 169 4.97 -15.28 18.86
N ASN A 170 5.64 -14.11 18.95
CA ASN A 170 6.41 -13.58 17.83
C ASN A 170 7.91 -13.92 17.93
N GLU A 171 8.48 -14.44 16.84
CA GLU A 171 9.91 -14.66 16.67
C GLU A 171 10.57 -13.61 15.77
N GLY A 172 11.90 -13.54 15.84
CA GLY A 172 12.70 -12.65 15.02
C GLY A 172 12.69 -11.20 15.48
N SER A 173 12.80 -10.28 14.53
CA SER A 173 12.82 -8.84 14.82
C SER A 173 11.43 -8.33 15.22
N PRO A 174 11.33 -7.17 15.88
CA PRO A 174 10.03 -6.58 16.22
C PRO A 174 9.19 -6.29 14.95
N PRO A 175 7.91 -6.70 14.91
CA PRO A 175 7.03 -6.47 13.76
C PRO A 175 6.74 -4.99 13.53
N VAL A 176 6.79 -4.18 14.59
CA VAL A 176 6.65 -2.72 14.52
C VAL A 176 7.66 -2.10 13.56
N LEU A 177 8.89 -2.61 13.50
CA LEU A 177 9.91 -2.11 12.55
C LEU A 177 9.52 -2.37 11.10
N ALA A 178 8.93 -3.53 10.79
CA ALA A 178 8.44 -3.84 9.45
C ALA A 178 7.22 -2.97 9.12
N ALA A 179 6.30 -2.78 10.07
CA ALA A 179 5.13 -1.91 9.92
C ALA A 179 5.53 -0.44 9.66
N SER A 180 6.55 0.08 10.36
CA SER A 180 7.07 1.42 10.11
C SER A 180 7.65 1.56 8.70
N LYS A 181 8.37 0.54 8.19
CA LYS A 181 8.87 0.53 6.81
C LYS A 181 7.73 0.51 5.78
N LEU A 182 6.65 -0.22 6.05
CA LEU A 182 5.45 -0.22 5.20
C LEU A 182 4.76 1.16 5.21
N ARG A 183 4.65 1.79 6.37
CA ARG A 183 4.09 3.14 6.51
C ARG A 183 4.87 4.19 5.73
N LEU A 184 6.21 4.10 5.70
CA LEU A 184 7.06 4.99 4.90
C LEU A 184 6.82 4.84 3.38
N LYS A 185 6.29 3.70 2.95
CA LYS A 185 5.85 3.44 1.57
C LYS A 185 4.36 3.73 1.36
N GLU A 186 3.72 4.39 2.32
CA GLU A 186 2.28 4.69 2.32
C GLU A 186 1.37 3.45 2.32
N ILE A 187 1.88 2.29 2.75
CA ILE A 187 1.13 1.04 2.83
C ILE A 187 0.60 0.87 4.26
N PRO A 188 -0.72 1.04 4.52
CA PRO A 188 -1.31 0.81 5.83
C PRO A 188 -1.31 -0.69 6.20
N VAL A 189 -1.10 -0.95 7.49
CA VAL A 189 -1.26 -2.28 8.09
C VAL A 189 -2.46 -2.22 9.05
N PHE A 190 -3.48 -3.04 8.81
CA PHE A 190 -4.67 -3.20 9.63
C PHE A 190 -4.55 -4.49 10.42
N THR A 191 -4.66 -4.43 11.75
CA THR A 191 -4.54 -5.62 12.60
C THR A 191 -5.91 -6.05 13.10
N VAL A 192 -6.23 -7.33 12.94
CA VAL A 192 -7.40 -7.99 13.50
C VAL A 192 -6.90 -8.91 14.61
N PRO A 193 -6.96 -8.48 15.89
CA PRO A 193 -6.50 -9.29 17.01
C PRO A 193 -7.47 -10.45 17.23
N ILE A 194 -6.93 -11.62 17.56
CA ILE A 194 -7.72 -12.82 17.87
C ILE A 194 -7.45 -13.27 19.29
N GLY A 195 -8.52 -13.65 19.97
CA GLY A 195 -8.49 -14.14 21.34
C GLY A 195 -9.62 -13.54 22.14
N SER A 196 -9.74 -14.01 23.38
CA SER A 196 -10.68 -13.43 24.33
C SER A 196 -10.24 -12.01 24.74
N SER A 197 -11.21 -11.08 24.83
CA SER A 197 -10.98 -9.77 25.45
C SER A 197 -10.78 -9.86 26.96
N THR A 198 -11.17 -10.98 27.56
CA THR A 198 -11.01 -11.27 28.98
C THR A 198 -9.74 -12.08 29.17
N ARG A 199 -8.75 -11.49 29.84
CA ARG A 199 -7.53 -12.19 30.24
C ARG A 199 -7.87 -13.33 31.20
N LEU A 200 -7.34 -14.51 30.93
CA LEU A 200 -7.29 -15.60 31.89
C LEU A 200 -6.19 -15.29 32.92
N PRO A 201 -6.32 -15.76 34.17
CA PRO A 201 -5.26 -15.62 35.16
C PRO A 201 -4.02 -16.41 34.72
N ASP A 202 -2.85 -15.81 34.86
CA ASP A 202 -1.58 -16.51 34.63
C ASP A 202 -1.40 -17.57 35.72
N VAL A 203 -1.12 -18.81 35.30
CA VAL A 203 -0.84 -19.92 36.21
C VAL A 203 0.61 -20.31 36.05
N GLU A 204 1.39 -20.14 37.13
CA GLU A 204 2.77 -20.60 37.20
C GLU A 204 2.86 -21.88 38.03
N VAL A 205 3.55 -22.90 37.51
CA VAL A 205 3.87 -24.11 38.27
C VAL A 205 5.12 -23.84 39.09
N LEU A 206 4.95 -23.43 40.35
CA LEU A 206 6.07 -23.10 41.25
C LEU A 206 6.90 -24.33 41.66
N SER A 207 6.23 -25.45 41.88
CA SER A 207 6.87 -26.70 42.29
C SER A 207 6.00 -27.88 41.90
N LEU A 208 6.62 -28.89 41.30
CA LEU A 208 6.01 -30.18 41.02
C LEU A 208 6.75 -31.24 41.84
N ASP A 209 6.11 -31.75 42.89
CA ASP A 209 6.67 -32.86 43.67
C ASP A 209 6.38 -34.17 42.94
N ALA A 210 7.29 -34.55 42.03
CA ALA A 210 7.16 -35.77 41.25
C ALA A 210 7.72 -36.97 42.03
N PRO A 211 6.99 -38.11 42.11
CA PRO A 211 7.47 -39.29 42.81
C PRO A 211 8.74 -39.85 42.15
N THR A 212 9.66 -40.38 42.96
CA THR A 212 10.96 -40.93 42.51
C THR A 212 10.84 -42.14 41.57
N PHE A 213 9.69 -42.80 41.57
CA PHE A 213 9.38 -43.92 40.67
C PHE A 213 7.96 -43.78 40.11
N GLY A 214 7.80 -44.11 38.84
CA GLY A 214 6.52 -44.09 38.12
C GLY A 214 6.28 -45.42 37.40
N ILE A 215 5.00 -45.73 37.17
CA ILE A 215 4.59 -46.88 36.36
C ILE A 215 4.32 -46.37 34.95
N ALA A 216 4.94 -46.98 33.94
CA ALA A 216 4.71 -46.63 32.54
C ALA A 216 3.20 -46.67 32.22
N GLY A 217 2.66 -45.58 31.68
CA GLY A 217 1.25 -45.43 31.32
C GLY A 217 0.31 -44.94 32.44
N LYS A 218 0.79 -44.75 33.67
CA LYS A 218 -0.02 -44.15 34.75
C LYS A 218 0.08 -42.62 34.70
N SER A 219 -1.06 -41.94 34.60
CA SER A 219 -1.10 -40.48 34.64
C SER A 219 -0.76 -39.94 36.02
N VAL A 220 0.09 -38.91 36.07
CA VAL A 220 0.39 -38.13 37.27
C VAL A 220 -0.58 -36.97 37.31
N ARG A 221 -1.32 -36.80 38.41
CA ARG A 221 -2.13 -35.60 38.64
C ARG A 221 -1.26 -34.57 39.35
N VAL A 222 -1.12 -33.42 38.72
CA VAL A 222 -0.60 -32.21 39.37
C VAL A 222 -1.78 -31.58 40.11
N PRO A 223 -1.67 -31.33 41.43
CA PRO A 223 -2.72 -30.67 42.21
C PRO A 223 -2.95 -29.22 41.78
#